data_AF-A0A3N5RVN9-F1
#
_entry.id   AF-A0A3N5RVN9-F1
#
_cell.length_a   1.000
_cell.length_b   1.000
_cell.length_c   1.000
_cell.angle_alpha   90.00
_cell.angle_beta   90.00
_cell.angle_gamma   90.00
#
_symmetry.space_group_name_H-M   'P 1'
#
loop_
_entity.id
_entity.type
_entity.pdbx_description
1 polymer ?
#
loop_
_entity_poly.entity_id
_entity_poly.type
_entity_poly.pdbx_seq_one_letter_code
_entity_poly.pdbx_strand_id
1 'polypeptide(L)'
;QAALECCLEVDSFAPQLAFFFNAHNNFLEEIAKFRAARRLWARIMRERFHAQSPQSWTLRFHTQTGGSTLTAQQPENNVVRVALQALAAVLGGTQSLHTNSMDEALWLPTEKAVRIALRTQQVIAFESGAADTVDPMGGSYAIEAMTDEIERRAEEYIRKIDDMGGALAAIERGYIQAEIQEAAYQYQKSIETKEQIVVGVNAFQDREPVELERLQVDPAIEQAQCARLKSLREQRDPTRTAELLARLEKTARSSENMMPLFVECVENHITLGEICGVLRTVWGEYEPSSVV
;
A
#
# COMPACT_ATOMS: atom_id res chain seq x y z
N GLN A 1 2.68 -17.37 9.55
CA GLN A 1 2.36 -18.75 9.17
C GLN A 1 3.33 -19.28 8.12
N ALA A 2 3.31 -18.80 6.86
CA ALA A 2 4.20 -19.28 5.79
C ALA A 2 5.71 -19.33 6.16
N ALA A 3 6.23 -18.27 6.81
CA ALA A 3 7.62 -18.27 7.28
C ALA A 3 7.93 -19.37 8.33
N LEU A 4 6.97 -19.68 9.20
CA LEU A 4 7.10 -20.74 10.21
C LEU A 4 7.08 -22.13 9.55
N GLU A 5 6.28 -22.31 8.50
CA GLU A 5 6.22 -23.53 7.69
C GLU A 5 7.55 -23.80 6.96
N CYS A 6 8.29 -22.74 6.66
CA CYS A 6 9.67 -22.80 6.17
C CYS A 6 10.72 -22.87 7.30
N CYS A 7 10.31 -23.16 8.54
CA CYS A 7 11.16 -23.30 9.73
C CYS A 7 11.93 -22.03 10.14
N LEU A 8 11.39 -20.83 9.87
CA LEU A 8 11.92 -19.59 10.43
C LEU A 8 11.31 -19.32 11.80
N GLU A 9 12.14 -19.00 12.78
CA GLU A 9 11.69 -18.57 14.11
C GLU A 9 10.99 -17.21 14.02
N VAL A 10 9.82 -17.05 14.66
CA VAL A 10 9.01 -15.83 14.56
C VAL A 10 9.80 -14.56 14.87
N ASP A 11 10.59 -14.60 15.94
CA ASP A 11 11.37 -13.45 16.43
C ASP A 11 12.60 -13.13 15.55
N SER A 12 12.97 -14.01 14.62
CA SER A 12 14.07 -13.76 13.69
C SER A 12 13.69 -12.82 12.54
N PHE A 13 12.41 -12.77 12.16
CA PHE A 13 11.94 -11.98 11.01
C PHE A 13 10.83 -10.98 11.34
N ALA A 14 9.99 -11.23 12.36
CA ALA A 14 8.89 -10.34 12.71
C ALA A 14 9.34 -8.88 12.97
N PRO A 15 10.50 -8.61 13.63
CA PRO A 15 11.03 -7.26 13.79
C PRO A 15 11.43 -6.55 12.49
N GLN A 16 11.33 -7.21 11.33
CA GLN A 16 11.57 -6.63 10.00
C GLN A 16 10.28 -6.42 9.21
N LEU A 17 9.14 -6.91 9.72
CA LEU A 17 7.85 -6.67 9.10
C LEU A 17 7.44 -5.20 9.23
N ALA A 18 6.79 -4.70 8.19
CA ALA A 18 6.21 -3.37 8.13
C ALA A 18 4.87 -3.45 7.39
N PHE A 19 4.00 -2.50 7.70
CA PHE A 19 2.64 -2.42 7.16
C PHE A 19 2.49 -1.16 6.33
N PHE A 20 1.46 -1.15 5.50
CA PHE A 20 1.13 0.00 4.69
C PHE A 20 -0.38 0.22 4.72
N PHE A 21 -0.79 1.43 5.11
CA PHE A 21 -2.20 1.80 5.20
C PHE A 21 -2.53 3.04 4.37
N ASN A 22 -3.76 3.10 3.89
CA ASN A 22 -4.39 4.32 3.41
C ASN A 22 -4.80 5.23 4.59
N ALA A 23 -4.76 6.55 4.43
CA ALA A 23 -5.45 7.54 5.27
C ALA A 23 -6.63 8.17 4.50
N HIS A 24 -7.85 7.75 4.83
CA HIS A 24 -9.09 8.21 4.19
C HIS A 24 -9.66 9.52 4.82
N ASN A 25 -10.78 10.01 4.29
CA ASN A 25 -11.40 11.28 4.71
C ASN A 25 -11.96 11.32 6.14
N ASN A 26 -12.30 10.18 6.75
CA ASN A 26 -12.86 10.19 8.10
C ASN A 26 -11.74 10.32 9.14
N PHE A 27 -11.45 11.57 9.51
CA PHE A 27 -10.32 11.94 10.35
C PHE A 27 -10.21 11.15 11.66
N LEU A 28 -11.30 11.05 12.43
CA LEU A 28 -11.29 10.36 13.73
C LEU A 28 -11.18 8.85 13.58
N GLU A 29 -11.86 8.29 12.57
CA GLU A 29 -11.84 6.86 12.28
C GLU A 29 -10.45 6.41 11.85
N GLU A 30 -9.74 7.20 11.05
CA GLU A 30 -8.38 6.91 10.63
C GLU A 30 -7.41 6.87 11.82
N ILE A 31 -7.49 7.85 12.73
CA ILE A 31 -6.68 7.86 13.96
C ILE A 31 -6.98 6.60 14.79
N ALA A 32 -8.27 6.29 15.00
CA ALA A 32 -8.69 5.10 15.74
C ALA A 32 -8.24 3.80 15.07
N LYS A 33 -8.31 3.71 13.74
CA LYS A 33 -7.87 2.56 12.95
C LYS A 33 -6.40 2.25 13.16
N PHE A 34 -5.53 3.27 13.10
CA PHE A 34 -4.08 3.06 13.29
C PHE A 34 -3.76 2.57 14.71
N ARG A 35 -4.46 3.10 15.73
CA ARG A 35 -4.33 2.66 17.13
C ARG A 35 -4.81 1.21 17.30
N ALA A 36 -5.99 0.89 16.76
CA ALA A 36 -6.58 -0.45 16.81
C ALA A 36 -5.68 -1.48 16.14
N ALA A 37 -5.13 -1.16 14.96
CA ALA A 37 -4.22 -2.04 14.22
C ALA A 37 -2.98 -2.43 15.05
N ARG A 38 -2.35 -1.46 15.75
CA ARG A 38 -1.20 -1.75 16.63
C ARG A 38 -1.57 -2.67 17.78
N ARG A 39 -2.71 -2.44 18.42
CA ARG A 39 -3.19 -3.26 19.55
C ARG A 39 -3.50 -4.69 19.11
N LEU A 40 -4.21 -4.82 17.99
CA LEU A 40 -4.57 -6.08 17.37
C LEU A 40 -3.34 -6.89 16.95
N TRP A 41 -2.37 -6.25 16.29
CA TRP A 41 -1.12 -6.90 15.89
C TRP A 41 -0.31 -7.42 17.09
N ALA A 42 -0.13 -6.58 18.11
CA ALA A 42 0.59 -6.97 19.31
C ALA A 42 -0.07 -8.17 20.01
N ARG A 43 -1.41 -8.22 20.01
CA ARG A 43 -2.18 -9.37 20.53
C ARG A 43 -1.97 -10.63 19.69
N ILE A 44 -2.13 -10.53 18.37
CA ILE A 44 -1.93 -11.66 17.44
C ILE A 44 -0.52 -12.25 17.58
N MET A 45 0.52 -11.41 17.63
CA MET A 45 1.90 -11.87 17.74
C MET A 45 2.18 -12.60 19.06
N ARG A 46 1.59 -12.13 20.18
CA ARG A 46 1.74 -12.78 21.50
C ARG A 46 0.91 -14.05 21.64
N GLU A 47 -0.34 -14.01 21.23
CA GLU A 47 -1.30 -15.07 21.54
C GLU A 47 -1.34 -16.16 20.48
N ARG A 48 -1.31 -15.79 19.19
CA ARG A 48 -1.37 -16.76 18.08
C ARG A 48 0.00 -17.29 17.69
N PHE A 49 1.01 -16.43 17.69
CA PHE A 49 2.37 -16.80 17.24
C PHE A 49 3.38 -16.96 18.37
N HIS A 50 2.98 -16.72 19.62
CA HIS A 50 3.82 -16.90 20.81
C HIS A 50 5.20 -16.21 20.72
N ALA A 51 5.26 -15.07 20.02
CA ALA A 51 6.48 -14.29 19.91
C ALA A 51 6.93 -13.80 21.28
N GLN A 52 8.23 -13.97 21.60
CA GLN A 52 8.79 -13.65 22.91
C GLN A 52 9.42 -12.25 22.93
N SER A 53 9.78 -11.73 21.75
CA SER A 53 10.44 -10.43 21.61
C SER A 53 9.42 -9.27 21.52
N PRO A 54 9.52 -8.23 22.38
CA PRO A 54 8.69 -7.03 22.26
C PRO A 54 8.77 -6.33 20.91
N GLN A 55 9.92 -6.43 20.23
CA GLN A 55 10.13 -5.89 18.90
C GLN A 55 9.23 -6.58 17.85
N SER A 56 8.95 -7.87 18.02
CA SER A 56 8.03 -8.62 17.15
C SER A 56 6.58 -8.20 17.33
N TRP A 57 6.22 -7.61 18.47
CA TRP A 57 4.86 -7.11 18.75
C TRP A 57 4.64 -5.70 18.20
N THR A 58 5.70 -5.04 17.72
CA THR A 58 5.62 -3.66 17.25
C THR A 58 5.12 -3.64 15.81
N LEU A 59 3.98 -2.99 15.58
CA LEU A 59 3.50 -2.70 14.23
C LEU A 59 4.08 -1.37 13.79
N ARG A 60 5.00 -1.41 12.83
CA ARG A 60 5.50 -0.22 12.13
C ARG A 60 4.79 -0.11 10.80
N PHE A 61 4.38 1.10 10.43
CA PHE A 61 3.63 1.29 9.20
C PHE A 61 3.98 2.57 8.46
N HIS A 62 3.91 2.46 7.14
CA HIS A 62 3.79 3.56 6.21
C HIS A 62 2.32 3.96 6.07
N THR A 63 2.05 5.24 5.83
CA THR A 63 0.73 5.72 5.45
C THR A 63 0.79 6.49 4.14
N GLN A 64 -0.20 6.30 3.26
CA GLN A 64 -0.43 7.14 2.09
C GLN A 64 -1.83 7.74 2.18
N THR A 65 -1.96 9.03 1.88
CA THR A 65 -3.25 9.70 1.80
C THR A 65 -4.14 9.10 0.69
N GLY A 66 -5.46 9.17 0.84
CA GLY A 66 -6.38 8.44 -0.04
C GLY A 66 -6.48 9.01 -1.46
N GLY A 67 -5.81 8.39 -2.44
CA GLY A 67 -5.89 8.81 -3.85
C GLY A 67 -7.32 8.75 -4.41
N SER A 68 -8.09 7.72 -4.02
CA SER A 68 -9.51 7.56 -4.38
C SER A 68 -10.44 8.66 -3.85
N THR A 69 -9.96 9.49 -2.91
CA THR A 69 -10.75 10.59 -2.34
C THR A 69 -10.53 11.93 -3.06
N LEU A 70 -9.53 11.99 -3.94
CA LEU A 70 -9.13 13.20 -4.62
C LEU A 70 -9.94 13.37 -5.90
N THR A 71 -10.27 14.62 -6.22
CA THR A 71 -11.22 14.94 -7.29
C THR A 71 -10.51 15.65 -8.45
N ALA A 72 -10.96 15.34 -9.66
CA ALA A 72 -10.54 16.05 -10.87
C ALA A 72 -11.10 17.49 -10.90
N GLN A 73 -12.31 17.67 -10.38
CA GLN A 73 -12.97 18.96 -10.24
C GLN A 73 -12.42 19.68 -9.01
N GLN A 74 -12.16 20.99 -9.14
CA GLN A 74 -11.63 21.85 -8.07
C GLN A 74 -10.43 21.20 -7.34
N PRO A 75 -9.35 20.87 -8.07
CA PRO A 75 -8.22 20.10 -7.54
C PRO A 75 -7.52 20.77 -6.35
N GLU A 76 -7.62 22.08 -6.17
CA GLU A 76 -7.11 22.81 -5.00
C GLU A 76 -7.74 22.30 -3.69
N ASN A 77 -8.99 21.81 -3.73
CA ASN A 77 -9.62 21.16 -2.57
C ASN A 77 -8.86 19.91 -2.12
N ASN A 78 -8.11 19.26 -3.02
CA ASN A 78 -7.28 18.11 -2.68
C ASN A 78 -6.14 18.48 -1.73
N VAL A 79 -5.64 19.73 -1.76
CA VAL A 79 -4.64 20.20 -0.79
C VAL A 79 -5.20 20.15 0.63
N VAL A 80 -6.45 20.58 0.81
CA VAL A 80 -7.14 20.55 2.11
C VAL A 80 -7.43 19.11 2.55
N ARG A 81 -7.93 18.26 1.64
CA ARG A 81 -8.19 16.84 1.91
C ARG A 81 -6.92 16.13 2.38
N VAL A 82 -5.83 16.27 1.62
CA VAL A 82 -4.53 15.66 1.92
C VAL A 82 -3.97 16.21 3.23
N ALA A 83 -4.14 17.49 3.55
CA ALA A 83 -3.69 18.05 4.83
C ALA A 83 -4.39 17.39 6.04
N LEU A 84 -5.71 17.18 5.95
CA LEU A 84 -6.47 16.51 7.01
C LEU A 84 -6.09 15.03 7.13
N GLN A 85 -5.95 14.33 6.00
CA GLN A 85 -5.54 12.92 5.96
C GLN A 85 -4.11 12.73 6.51
N ALA A 86 -3.19 13.62 6.14
CA ALA A 86 -1.83 13.64 6.64
C ALA A 86 -1.79 13.87 8.15
N LEU A 87 -2.59 14.82 8.65
CA LEU A 87 -2.69 15.08 10.09
C LEU A 87 -3.27 13.87 10.83
N ALA A 88 -4.28 13.18 10.29
CA ALA A 88 -4.81 11.95 10.87
C ALA A 88 -3.74 10.85 10.93
N ALA A 89 -2.91 10.71 9.89
CA ALA A 89 -1.80 9.76 9.88
C ALA A 89 -0.74 10.08 10.94
N VAL A 90 -0.39 11.36 11.11
CA VAL A 90 0.56 11.82 12.13
C VAL A 90 0.02 11.56 13.53
N LEU A 91 -1.21 12.00 13.84
CA LEU A 91 -1.84 11.77 15.15
C LEU A 91 -2.13 10.28 15.39
N GLY A 92 -2.30 9.51 14.32
CA GLY A 92 -2.40 8.06 14.36
C GLY A 92 -1.07 7.35 14.63
N GLY A 93 0.07 8.05 14.59
CA GLY A 93 1.39 7.51 14.92
C GLY A 93 2.07 6.74 13.79
N THR A 94 1.97 7.21 12.54
CA THR A 94 2.67 6.63 11.38
C THR A 94 4.20 6.80 11.46
N GLN A 95 4.97 5.90 10.85
CA GLN A 95 6.44 5.96 10.82
C GLN A 95 6.98 6.62 9.55
N SER A 96 6.20 6.59 8.47
CA SER A 96 6.52 7.29 7.23
C SER A 96 5.25 7.65 6.49
N LEU A 97 5.24 8.79 5.79
CA LEU A 97 4.03 9.33 5.20
C LEU A 97 4.24 9.75 3.74
N HIS A 98 3.33 9.33 2.87
CA HIS A 98 3.17 9.83 1.52
C HIS A 98 1.91 10.70 1.46
N THR A 99 2.09 11.94 1.02
CA THR A 99 1.02 12.88 0.72
C THR A 99 0.86 12.98 -0.79
N ASN A 100 -0.33 12.66 -1.29
CA ASN A 100 -0.62 12.76 -2.71
C ASN A 100 -0.65 14.23 -3.14
N SER A 101 -0.45 14.42 -4.43
CA SER A 101 -0.51 15.75 -5.04
C SER A 101 -1.94 16.14 -5.41
N MET A 102 -2.17 17.43 -5.60
CA MET A 102 -3.51 17.94 -5.92
C MET A 102 -4.04 17.47 -7.28
N ASP A 103 -3.15 17.04 -8.18
CA ASP A 103 -3.42 16.56 -9.55
C ASP A 103 -3.57 15.03 -9.66
N GLU A 104 -3.60 14.31 -8.54
CA GLU A 104 -3.67 12.83 -8.46
C GLU A 104 -4.79 12.21 -9.33
N ALA A 105 -5.97 12.83 -9.35
CA ALA A 105 -7.13 12.32 -10.08
C ALA A 105 -7.01 12.45 -11.61
N LEU A 106 -5.97 13.11 -12.10
CA LEU A 106 -5.83 13.51 -13.50
C LEU A 106 -4.57 12.95 -14.16
N TRP A 107 -3.40 13.04 -13.52
CA TRP A 107 -2.12 12.59 -14.08
C TRP A 107 -1.02 12.47 -13.02
N LEU A 108 0.16 12.00 -13.46
CA LEU A 108 1.38 12.00 -12.65
C LEU A 108 1.77 13.42 -12.24
N PRO A 109 2.21 13.63 -11.00
CA PRO A 109 2.24 14.97 -10.43
C PRO A 109 3.33 15.86 -11.03
N THR A 110 3.01 17.14 -11.18
CA THR A 110 3.99 18.18 -11.55
C THR A 110 4.93 18.51 -10.39
N GLU A 111 6.10 19.12 -10.66
CA GLU A 111 7.02 19.55 -9.60
C GLU A 111 6.35 20.50 -8.59
N LYS A 112 5.47 21.39 -9.09
CA LYS A 112 4.71 22.31 -8.24
C LYS A 112 3.77 21.55 -7.31
N ALA A 113 3.02 20.58 -7.84
CA ALA A 113 2.07 19.80 -7.05
C ALA A 113 2.77 18.92 -6.01
N VAL A 114 3.86 18.24 -6.39
CA VAL A 114 4.71 17.48 -5.45
C VAL A 114 5.29 18.37 -4.35
N ARG A 115 5.73 19.59 -4.70
CA ARG A 115 6.26 20.55 -3.72
C ARG A 115 5.20 20.93 -2.69
N ILE A 116 3.95 21.15 -3.09
CA ILE A 116 2.85 21.44 -2.16
C ILE A 116 2.63 20.24 -1.24
N ALA A 117 2.56 19.02 -1.78
CA ALA A 117 2.42 17.81 -0.98
C ALA A 117 3.53 17.67 0.08
N LEU A 118 4.80 17.90 -0.30
CA LEU A 118 5.91 17.93 0.65
C LEU A 118 5.77 19.04 1.70
N ARG A 119 5.34 20.24 1.30
CA ARG A 119 5.11 21.37 2.22
C ARG A 119 3.99 21.05 3.22
N THR A 120 2.97 20.31 2.83
CA THR A 120 1.92 19.85 3.75
C THR A 120 2.52 19.05 4.92
N GLN A 121 3.42 18.11 4.64
CA GLN A 121 4.09 17.36 5.72
C GLN A 121 4.97 18.26 6.59
N GLN A 122 5.70 19.21 5.98
CA GLN A 122 6.59 20.11 6.71
C GLN A 122 5.82 21.09 7.60
N VAL A 123 4.70 21.64 7.12
CA VAL A 123 3.84 22.51 7.93
C VAL A 123 3.27 21.74 9.12
N ILE A 124 2.79 20.50 8.92
CA ILE A 124 2.34 19.67 10.04
C ILE A 124 3.49 19.41 11.03
N ALA A 125 4.67 19.02 10.54
CA ALA A 125 5.80 18.67 11.39
C ALA A 125 6.38 19.85 12.18
N PHE A 126 6.44 21.05 11.59
CA PHE A 126 7.19 22.19 12.15
C PHE A 126 6.33 23.34 12.65
N GLU A 127 5.05 23.43 12.25
CA GLU A 127 4.19 24.58 12.60
C GLU A 127 2.95 24.19 13.41
N SER A 128 2.48 22.93 13.33
CA SER A 128 1.19 22.54 13.94
C SER A 128 1.24 22.16 15.42
N GLY A 129 2.43 21.81 15.95
CA GLY A 129 2.60 21.23 17.29
C GLY A 129 2.13 19.76 17.42
N ALA A 130 1.62 19.14 16.35
CA ALA A 130 1.14 17.75 16.38
C ALA A 130 2.23 16.72 16.74
N ALA A 131 3.51 17.07 16.56
CA ALA A 131 4.65 16.23 16.88
C ALA A 131 5.17 16.43 18.32
N ASP A 132 4.66 17.41 19.07
CA ASP A 132 5.22 17.81 20.37
C ASP A 132 4.76 16.90 21.53
N THR A 133 3.73 16.08 21.32
CA THR A 133 3.19 15.15 22.32
C THR A 133 2.89 13.78 21.69
N VAL A 134 3.25 12.71 22.39
CA VAL A 134 2.98 11.33 21.96
C VAL A 134 1.52 10.97 22.20
N ASP A 135 0.84 10.44 21.18
CA ASP A 135 -0.58 10.07 21.18
C ASP A 135 -1.47 11.13 21.86
N PRO A 136 -1.51 12.38 21.36
CA PRO A 136 -2.25 13.46 22.02
C PRO A 136 -3.76 13.23 22.04
N MET A 137 -4.25 12.24 21.29
CA MET A 137 -5.64 11.81 21.26
C MET A 137 -5.98 10.78 22.35
N GLY A 138 -4.98 10.29 23.10
CA GLY A 138 -5.16 9.34 24.18
C GLY A 138 -6.11 9.86 25.26
N GLY A 139 -7.06 9.03 25.67
CA GLY A 139 -8.09 9.39 26.64
C GLY A 139 -9.31 10.14 26.06
N SER A 140 -9.31 10.47 24.76
CA SER A 140 -10.50 10.97 24.09
C SER A 140 -11.60 9.91 24.06
N TYR A 141 -12.72 10.13 24.75
CA TYR A 141 -13.83 9.16 24.81
C TYR A 141 -14.28 8.66 23.43
N ALA A 142 -14.34 9.56 22.44
CA ALA A 142 -14.77 9.21 21.08
C ALA A 142 -13.75 8.32 20.37
N ILE A 143 -12.46 8.64 20.46
CA ILE A 143 -11.41 7.88 19.76
C ILE A 143 -11.14 6.56 20.47
N GLU A 144 -11.16 6.52 21.80
CA GLU A 144 -11.01 5.26 22.53
C GLU A 144 -12.15 4.28 22.21
N ALA A 145 -13.41 4.74 22.28
CA ALA A 145 -14.56 3.91 21.94
C ALA A 145 -14.52 3.43 20.48
N MET A 146 -14.12 4.30 19.55
CA MET A 146 -13.99 3.95 18.13
C MET A 146 -12.82 2.98 17.89
N THR A 147 -11.71 3.12 18.64
CA THR A 147 -10.56 2.22 18.59
C THR A 147 -10.98 0.81 19.04
N ASP A 148 -11.73 0.71 20.13
CA ASP A 148 -12.28 -0.54 20.64
C ASP A 148 -13.23 -1.21 19.64
N GLU A 149 -14.13 -0.44 19.04
CA GLU A 149 -15.08 -0.98 18.07
C GLU A 149 -14.40 -1.45 16.78
N ILE A 150 -13.42 -0.70 16.26
CA ILE A 150 -12.64 -1.11 15.08
C ILE A 150 -11.88 -2.39 15.37
N GLU A 151 -11.21 -2.50 16.52
CA GLU A 151 -10.50 -3.74 16.87
C GLU A 151 -11.46 -4.92 16.97
N ARG A 152 -12.60 -4.75 17.65
CA ARG A 152 -13.61 -5.80 17.83
C ARG A 152 -14.11 -6.32 16.48
N ARG A 153 -14.48 -5.42 15.57
CA ARG A 153 -14.98 -5.78 14.23
C ARG A 153 -13.88 -6.38 13.35
N ALA A 154 -12.66 -5.86 13.42
CA ALA A 154 -11.52 -6.43 12.69
C ALA A 154 -11.23 -7.87 13.16
N GLU A 155 -11.34 -8.14 14.47
CA GLU A 155 -11.18 -9.48 15.01
C GLU A 155 -12.27 -10.45 14.52
N GLU A 156 -13.52 -9.99 14.38
CA GLU A 156 -14.60 -10.78 13.79
C GLU A 156 -14.29 -11.17 12.33
N TYR A 157 -13.78 -10.23 11.53
CA TYR A 157 -13.31 -10.52 10.17
C TYR A 157 -12.17 -11.53 10.16
N ILE A 158 -11.18 -11.38 11.04
CA ILE A 158 -10.05 -12.32 11.14
C ILE A 158 -10.55 -13.72 11.47
N ARG A 159 -11.45 -13.88 12.45
CA ARG A 159 -12.03 -15.18 12.80
C ARG A 159 -12.81 -15.80 11.63
N LYS A 160 -13.65 -15.02 10.96
CA LYS A 160 -14.38 -15.49 9.77
C LYS A 160 -13.44 -15.95 8.65
N ILE A 161 -12.32 -15.25 8.45
CA ILE A 161 -11.28 -15.64 7.49
C ILE A 161 -10.55 -16.92 7.94
N ASP A 162 -10.24 -17.06 9.23
CA ASP A 162 -9.64 -18.27 9.78
C ASP A 162 -10.57 -19.48 9.61
N ASP A 163 -11.88 -19.33 9.85
CA ASP A 163 -12.90 -20.37 9.65
C ASP A 163 -13.03 -20.81 8.17
N MET A 164 -12.66 -19.94 7.22
CA MET A 164 -12.60 -20.26 5.79
C MET A 164 -11.33 -21.04 5.40
N GLY A 165 -10.37 -21.21 6.31
CA GLY A 165 -9.06 -21.81 6.03
C GLY A 165 -7.94 -20.79 5.88
N GLY A 166 -8.14 -19.55 6.33
CA GLY A 166 -7.16 -18.47 6.27
C GLY A 166 -7.27 -17.60 5.01
N ALA A 167 -6.40 -16.58 4.94
CA ALA A 167 -6.48 -15.53 3.92
C ALA A 167 -6.39 -16.05 2.48
N LEU A 168 -5.52 -17.03 2.20
CA LEU A 168 -5.38 -17.60 0.86
C LEU A 168 -6.69 -18.26 0.38
N ALA A 169 -7.27 -19.12 1.21
CA ALA A 169 -8.55 -19.77 0.90
C ALA A 169 -9.70 -18.74 0.75
N ALA A 170 -9.70 -17.68 1.56
CA ALA A 170 -10.69 -16.61 1.45
C ALA A 170 -10.55 -15.81 0.13
N ILE A 171 -9.31 -15.58 -0.34
CA ILE A 171 -9.01 -14.95 -1.63
C ILE A 171 -9.45 -15.85 -2.79
N GLU A 172 -9.11 -17.13 -2.75
CA GLU A 172 -9.47 -18.11 -3.79
C GLU A 172 -10.99 -18.30 -3.92
N ARG A 173 -11.72 -18.16 -2.81
CA ARG A 173 -13.20 -18.18 -2.79
C ARG A 173 -13.83 -16.85 -3.22
N GLY A 174 -13.04 -15.81 -3.50
CA GLY A 174 -13.52 -14.49 -3.88
C GLY A 174 -14.15 -13.67 -2.74
N TYR A 175 -14.06 -14.12 -1.49
CA TYR A 175 -14.72 -13.49 -0.35
C TYR A 175 -14.19 -12.07 -0.09
N ILE A 176 -12.87 -11.90 -0.09
CA ILE A 176 -12.25 -10.58 0.18
C ILE A 176 -12.62 -9.58 -0.92
N GLN A 177 -12.57 -10.01 -2.18
CA GLN A 177 -12.91 -9.18 -3.33
C GLN A 177 -14.39 -8.78 -3.31
N ALA A 178 -15.29 -9.70 -2.98
CA ALA A 178 -16.72 -9.43 -2.87
C ALA A 178 -17.02 -8.38 -1.78
N GLU A 179 -16.41 -8.50 -0.60
CA GLU A 179 -16.59 -7.51 0.49
C GLU A 179 -16.09 -6.11 0.09
N ILE A 180 -14.95 -6.03 -0.60
CA ILE A 180 -14.40 -4.76 -1.11
C ILE A 180 -15.31 -4.16 -2.20
N GLN A 181 -15.80 -4.99 -3.13
CA GLN A 181 -16.67 -4.55 -4.22
C GLN A 181 -18.02 -4.08 -3.70
N GLU A 182 -18.60 -4.77 -2.73
CA GLU A 182 -19.85 -4.36 -2.08
C GLU A 182 -19.67 -3.02 -1.36
N ALA A 183 -18.59 -2.86 -0.59
CA ALA A 183 -18.29 -1.58 0.07
C ALA A 183 -18.10 -0.43 -0.94
N ALA A 184 -17.41 -0.68 -2.06
CA ALA A 184 -17.24 0.30 -3.13
C ALA A 184 -18.57 0.65 -3.82
N TYR A 185 -19.45 -0.33 -4.04
CA TYR A 185 -20.78 -0.12 -4.61
C TYR A 185 -21.65 0.75 -3.69
N GLN A 186 -21.70 0.42 -2.39
CA GLN A 186 -22.46 1.22 -1.42
C GLN A 186 -21.91 2.65 -1.31
N TYR A 187 -20.58 2.82 -1.34
CA TYR A 187 -19.94 4.12 -1.34
C TYR A 187 -20.31 4.95 -2.59
N GLN A 188 -20.26 4.34 -3.78
CA GLN A 188 -20.66 5.02 -5.01
C GLN A 188 -22.15 5.43 -4.96
N LYS A 189 -23.01 4.54 -4.47
CA LYS A 189 -24.44 4.81 -4.30
C LYS A 189 -24.69 5.95 -3.31
N SER A 190 -23.94 6.03 -2.21
CA SER A 190 -24.10 7.12 -1.22
C SER A 190 -23.70 8.49 -1.80
N ILE A 191 -22.71 8.52 -2.71
CA ILE A 191 -22.34 9.72 -3.47
C ILE A 191 -23.44 10.13 -4.45
N GLU A 192 -23.99 9.18 -5.21
CA GLU A 192 -25.04 9.46 -6.21
C GLU A 192 -26.35 9.93 -5.57
N THR A 193 -26.72 9.33 -4.43
CA THR A 193 -27.89 9.72 -3.63
C THR A 193 -27.66 10.96 -2.78
N LYS A 194 -26.42 11.48 -2.74
CA LYS A 194 -25.97 12.62 -1.92
C LYS A 194 -26.11 12.41 -0.41
N GLU A 195 -26.21 11.16 0.04
CA GLU A 195 -26.01 10.82 1.46
C GLU A 195 -24.58 11.17 1.90
N GLN A 196 -23.61 10.99 0.99
CA GLN A 196 -22.26 11.48 1.16
C GLN A 196 -21.96 12.63 0.19
N ILE A 197 -21.55 13.77 0.75
CA ILE A 197 -21.19 14.95 -0.03
C ILE A 197 -19.72 14.92 -0.43
N VAL A 198 -19.46 15.12 -1.72
CA VAL A 198 -18.14 15.33 -2.29
C VAL A 198 -18.10 16.73 -2.90
N VAL A 199 -17.45 17.65 -2.16
CA VAL A 199 -17.33 19.06 -2.54
C VAL A 199 -16.66 19.20 -3.91
N GLY A 200 -17.29 19.97 -4.80
CA GLY A 200 -16.87 20.17 -6.18
C GLY A 200 -17.37 19.11 -7.16
N VAL A 201 -18.00 18.03 -6.67
CA VAL A 201 -18.49 16.90 -7.51
C VAL A 201 -20.01 16.80 -7.47
N ASN A 202 -20.61 16.49 -6.31
CA ASN A 202 -22.07 16.32 -6.19
C ASN A 202 -22.76 17.48 -5.44
N ALA A 203 -21.99 18.36 -4.81
CA ALA A 203 -22.42 19.63 -4.24
C ALA A 203 -21.31 20.68 -4.37
N PHE A 204 -21.69 21.97 -4.35
CA PHE A 204 -20.77 23.12 -4.47
C PHE A 204 -19.94 23.12 -5.75
N GLN A 205 -20.52 22.62 -6.85
CA GLN A 205 -19.88 22.66 -8.16
C GLN A 205 -19.79 24.09 -8.68
N ASP A 206 -18.69 24.39 -9.35
CA ASP A 206 -18.52 25.62 -10.12
C ASP A 206 -18.40 25.28 -11.62
N ARG A 207 -18.56 26.29 -12.48
CA ARG A 207 -18.47 26.19 -13.94
C ARG A 207 -17.10 26.58 -14.49
N GLU A 208 -16.15 26.92 -13.62
CA GLU A 208 -14.80 27.30 -14.04
C GLU A 208 -14.05 26.09 -14.66
N PRO A 209 -13.31 26.30 -15.75
CA PRO A 209 -12.46 25.26 -16.31
C PRO A 209 -11.32 24.94 -15.36
N VAL A 210 -10.95 23.67 -15.26
CA VAL A 210 -9.78 23.26 -14.48
C VAL A 210 -8.52 23.60 -15.26
N GLU A 211 -7.77 24.59 -14.80
CA GLU A 211 -6.47 24.97 -15.35
C GLU A 211 -5.33 24.38 -14.50
N LEU A 212 -4.87 23.18 -14.86
CA LEU A 212 -3.69 22.57 -14.25
C LEU A 212 -2.65 22.21 -15.32
N GLU A 213 -1.39 22.38 -14.96
CA GLU A 213 -0.27 21.89 -15.77
C GLU A 213 -0.28 20.36 -15.79
N ARG A 214 -0.20 19.80 -17.00
CA ARG A 214 -0.16 18.36 -17.22
C ARG A 214 1.27 17.89 -17.40
N LEU A 215 1.68 16.91 -16.59
CA LEU A 215 2.92 16.18 -16.87
C LEU A 215 2.71 15.26 -18.09
N GLN A 216 3.48 15.49 -19.15
CA GLN A 216 3.52 14.61 -20.32
C GLN A 216 4.83 13.83 -20.33
N VAL A 217 4.73 12.50 -20.34
CA VAL A 217 5.90 11.62 -20.48
C VAL A 217 6.36 11.65 -21.94
N ASP A 218 7.64 11.93 -22.15
CA ASP A 218 8.25 11.93 -23.48
C ASP A 218 8.32 10.49 -24.05
N PRO A 219 7.67 10.20 -25.19
CA PRO A 219 7.75 8.89 -25.84
C PRO A 219 9.17 8.47 -26.22
N ALA A 220 10.11 9.41 -26.36
CA ALA A 220 11.52 9.10 -26.65
C ALA A 220 12.18 8.23 -25.56
N ILE A 221 11.64 8.23 -24.33
CA ILE A 221 12.12 7.37 -23.23
C ILE A 221 12.07 5.90 -23.61
N GLU A 222 11.02 5.46 -24.33
CA GLU A 222 10.89 4.07 -24.78
C GLU A 222 12.02 3.71 -25.75
N GLN A 223 12.26 4.56 -26.76
CA GLN A 223 13.30 4.34 -27.77
C GLN A 223 14.69 4.28 -27.13
N ALA A 224 14.97 5.20 -26.21
CA ALA A 224 16.22 5.22 -25.46
C ALA A 224 16.40 3.94 -24.62
N GLN A 225 15.34 3.47 -23.96
CA GLN A 225 15.41 2.25 -23.15
C GLN A 225 15.59 0.98 -24.01
N CYS A 226 14.93 0.91 -25.17
CA CYS A 226 15.15 -0.16 -26.15
C CYS A 226 16.60 -0.20 -26.65
N ALA A 227 17.18 0.95 -26.96
CA ALA A 227 18.59 1.04 -27.37
C ALA A 227 19.55 0.57 -26.26
N ARG A 228 19.32 1.00 -25.01
CA ARG A 228 20.08 0.54 -23.84
C ARG A 228 19.99 -0.97 -23.64
N LEU A 229 18.79 -1.53 -23.74
CA LEU A 229 18.55 -2.96 -23.60
C LEU A 229 19.28 -3.78 -24.68
N LYS A 230 19.25 -3.30 -25.92
CA LYS A 230 20.00 -3.91 -27.03
C LYS A 230 21.50 -3.91 -26.75
N SER A 231 22.06 -2.75 -26.41
CA SER A 231 23.49 -2.63 -26.10
C SER A 231 23.91 -3.49 -24.92
N LEU A 232 23.08 -3.59 -23.87
CA LEU A 232 23.33 -4.45 -22.71
C LEU A 232 23.40 -5.94 -23.11
N ARG A 233 22.50 -6.40 -23.98
CA ARG A 233 22.49 -7.78 -24.48
C ARG A 233 23.67 -8.11 -25.39
N GLU A 234 24.15 -7.13 -26.15
CA GLU A 234 25.31 -7.30 -27.04
C GLU A 234 26.64 -7.37 -26.28
N GLN A 235 26.74 -6.75 -25.10
CA GLN A 235 27.99 -6.63 -24.34
C GLN A 235 28.17 -7.70 -23.25
N ARG A 236 27.09 -8.31 -22.78
CA ARG A 236 27.15 -9.32 -21.70
C ARG A 236 27.68 -10.67 -22.21
N ASP A 237 28.20 -11.48 -21.28
CA ASP A 237 28.64 -12.84 -21.58
C ASP A 237 27.45 -13.77 -21.90
N PRO A 238 27.33 -14.27 -23.14
CA PRO A 238 26.21 -15.11 -23.54
C PRO A 238 26.24 -16.49 -22.87
N THR A 239 27.43 -17.04 -22.58
CA THR A 239 27.60 -18.34 -21.95
C THR A 239 27.12 -18.27 -20.51
N ARG A 240 27.62 -17.28 -19.77
CA ARG A 240 27.23 -17.05 -18.38
C ARG A 240 25.74 -16.77 -18.23
N THR A 241 25.17 -16.02 -19.17
CA THR A 241 23.73 -15.75 -19.22
C THR A 241 22.93 -17.06 -19.36
N ALA A 242 23.30 -17.92 -20.31
CA ALA A 242 22.61 -19.18 -20.56
C ALA A 242 22.69 -20.13 -19.34
N GLU A 243 23.86 -20.22 -18.70
CA GLU A 243 24.07 -21.02 -17.49
C GLU A 243 23.15 -20.58 -16.35
N LEU A 244 23.09 -19.27 -16.08
CA LEU A 244 22.30 -18.72 -14.99
C LEU A 244 20.79 -18.85 -15.25
N LEU A 245 20.33 -18.66 -16.49
CA LEU A 245 18.93 -18.89 -16.85
C LEU A 245 18.53 -20.37 -16.71
N ALA A 246 19.39 -21.31 -17.10
CA ALA A 246 19.15 -22.74 -16.91
C ALA A 246 19.13 -23.13 -15.42
N ARG A 247 20.04 -22.55 -14.63
CA ARG A 247 20.04 -22.72 -13.16
C ARG A 247 18.78 -22.15 -12.54
N LEU A 248 18.33 -20.98 -13.00
CA LEU A 248 17.10 -20.34 -12.54
C LEU A 248 15.88 -21.22 -12.78
N GLU A 249 15.75 -21.82 -13.98
CA GLU A 249 14.66 -22.74 -14.27
C GLU A 249 14.68 -23.96 -13.34
N LYS A 250 15.87 -24.55 -13.13
CA LYS A 250 16.03 -25.71 -12.24
C LYS A 250 15.66 -25.37 -10.79
N THR A 251 16.15 -24.24 -10.27
CA THR A 251 15.86 -23.77 -8.91
C THR A 251 14.37 -23.43 -8.75
N ALA A 252 13.71 -22.86 -9.77
CA ALA A 252 12.28 -22.57 -9.74
C ALA A 252 11.39 -23.83 -9.60
N ARG A 253 11.91 -25.02 -9.96
CA ARG A 253 11.24 -26.32 -9.79
C ARG A 253 11.52 -26.98 -8.45
N SER A 254 12.38 -26.39 -7.61
CA SER A 254 12.71 -26.90 -6.28
C SER A 254 12.19 -25.97 -5.17
N SER A 255 12.53 -26.29 -3.92
CA SER A 255 12.22 -25.48 -2.74
C SER A 255 13.43 -24.64 -2.27
N GLU A 256 14.46 -24.49 -3.10
CA GLU A 256 15.65 -23.71 -2.76
C GLU A 256 15.35 -22.21 -2.75
N ASN A 257 16.06 -21.47 -1.88
CA ASN A 257 15.93 -20.01 -1.82
C ASN A 257 16.46 -19.36 -3.11
N MET A 258 15.58 -18.67 -3.84
CA MET A 258 15.91 -18.04 -5.12
C MET A 258 16.61 -16.69 -4.99
N MET A 259 16.54 -16.02 -3.84
CA MET A 259 17.06 -14.66 -3.68
C MET A 259 18.56 -14.52 -4.02
N PRO A 260 19.47 -15.41 -3.57
CA PRO A 260 20.87 -15.34 -3.96
C PRO A 260 21.06 -15.46 -5.48
N LEU A 261 20.25 -16.29 -6.14
CA LEU A 261 20.32 -16.48 -7.59
C LEU A 261 19.77 -15.26 -8.34
N PHE A 262 18.73 -14.59 -7.84
CA PHE A 262 18.27 -13.33 -8.42
C PHE A 262 19.34 -12.25 -8.37
N VAL A 263 20.08 -12.13 -7.27
CA VAL A 263 21.21 -11.20 -7.15
C VAL A 263 22.29 -11.55 -8.19
N GLU A 264 22.70 -12.82 -8.26
CA GLU A 264 23.70 -13.30 -9.22
C GLU A 264 23.25 -13.02 -10.68
N CYS A 265 21.98 -13.25 -11.00
CA CYS A 265 21.40 -12.95 -12.32
C CYS A 265 21.50 -11.45 -12.65
N VAL A 266 21.10 -10.58 -11.73
CA VAL A 266 21.11 -9.11 -11.96
C VAL A 266 22.54 -8.57 -12.06
N GLU A 267 23.47 -9.05 -11.24
CA GLU A 267 24.90 -8.71 -11.33
C GLU A 267 25.52 -9.13 -12.67
N ASN A 268 24.98 -10.18 -13.30
CA ASN A 268 25.37 -10.64 -14.62
C ASN A 268 24.49 -10.07 -15.74
N HIS A 269 23.81 -8.94 -15.51
CA HIS A 269 23.01 -8.21 -16.50
C HIS A 269 21.90 -9.07 -17.15
N ILE A 270 21.34 -10.01 -16.40
CA ILE A 270 20.11 -10.70 -16.79
C ILE A 270 18.95 -9.78 -16.45
N THR A 271 18.09 -9.57 -17.43
CA THR A 271 17.04 -8.56 -17.35
C THR A 271 15.84 -9.09 -16.58
N LEU A 272 15.06 -8.18 -15.98
CA LEU A 272 13.79 -8.53 -15.32
C LEU A 272 12.89 -9.36 -16.24
N GLY A 273 12.78 -8.99 -17.52
CA GLY A 273 11.96 -9.71 -18.49
C GLY A 273 12.44 -11.14 -18.77
N GLU A 274 13.74 -11.39 -18.76
CA GLU A 274 14.32 -12.73 -18.94
C GLU A 274 14.11 -13.60 -17.70
N ILE A 275 14.35 -13.05 -16.50
CA ILE A 275 14.09 -13.74 -15.23
C ILE A 275 12.61 -14.13 -15.16
N CYS A 276 11.70 -13.15 -15.31
CA CYS A 276 10.26 -13.41 -15.31
C CYS A 276 9.82 -14.32 -16.47
N GLY A 277 10.52 -14.29 -17.61
CA GLY A 277 10.28 -15.20 -18.73
C GLY A 277 10.50 -16.66 -18.33
N VAL A 278 11.62 -16.97 -17.68
CA VAL A 278 11.91 -18.32 -17.16
C VAL A 278 10.92 -18.74 -16.08
N LEU A 279 10.60 -17.85 -15.13
CA LEU A 279 9.67 -18.21 -14.05
C LEU A 279 8.28 -18.55 -14.59
N ARG A 280 7.82 -17.85 -15.62
CA ARG A 280 6.54 -18.15 -16.28
C ARG A 280 6.49 -19.49 -16.99
N THR A 281 7.61 -19.98 -17.54
CA THR A 281 7.61 -21.34 -18.14
C THR A 281 7.48 -22.44 -17.09
N VAL A 282 7.83 -22.15 -15.84
CA VAL A 282 7.77 -23.12 -14.73
C VAL A 282 6.46 -23.01 -13.96
N TRP A 283 6.00 -21.80 -13.62
CA TRP A 283 4.86 -21.56 -12.74
C TRP A 283 3.58 -21.14 -13.47
N GLY A 284 3.67 -20.77 -14.75
CA GLY A 284 2.57 -20.18 -15.51
C GLY A 284 2.35 -18.71 -15.18
N GLU A 285 1.21 -18.18 -15.64
CA GLU A 285 0.72 -16.85 -15.31
C GLU A 285 -0.61 -17.00 -14.56
N TYR A 286 -0.83 -16.16 -13.53
CA TYR A 286 -2.08 -16.17 -12.79
C TYR A 286 -3.21 -15.57 -13.64
N GLU A 287 -4.32 -16.30 -13.77
CA GLU A 287 -5.54 -15.81 -14.39
C GLU A 287 -6.60 -15.61 -13.29
N PRO A 288 -7.07 -14.37 -13.05
CA PRO A 288 -8.12 -14.16 -12.07
C PRO A 288 -9.40 -14.85 -12.54
N SER A 289 -10.01 -15.65 -11.65
CA SER A 289 -11.37 -16.13 -11.86
C SER A 289 -12.30 -14.91 -11.96
N SER A 290 -12.92 -14.70 -13.12
CA SER A 290 -13.92 -13.65 -13.30
C SER A 290 -15.13 -13.98 -12.43
N VAL A 291 -15.15 -13.41 -11.23
CA VAL A 291 -16.36 -13.37 -10.41
C VAL A 291 -17.28 -12.34 -11.07
N VAL A 292 -18.32 -12.83 -11.74
CA VAL A 292 -19.42 -12.04 -12.31
C VAL A 292 -20.41 -11.70 -11.20
#